data_AF-A0A7C5TUF0-F1
#
_entry.id   AF-A0A7C5TUF0-F1
#
_cell.length_a   1.000
_cell.length_b   1.000
_cell.length_c   1.000
_cell.angle_alpha   90.00
_cell.angle_beta   90.00
_cell.angle_gamma   90.00
#
_symmetry.space_group_name_H-M   'P 1'
#
loop_
_entity.id
_entity.type
_entity.pdbx_description
1 polymer ?
#
loop_
_entity_poly.entity_id
_entity_poly.type
_entity_poly.pdbx_seq_one_letter_code
_entity_poly.pdbx_strand_id
1 'polypeptide(L)'
;MKKLLLFAAVVVVAVLAIQHFTGKSLTLGLGQSPEAKEIARLNSEVSAVARDYANAGQGAAISGVDTSTDAQAALNDLRRIEAELIAVEKKIKPSDPAARAAAAELHRKIKDLRASIL
;
A
#
# COMPACT_ATOMS: atom_id res chain seq x y z
N MET A 1 -20.27 0.41 31.90
CA MET A 1 -20.51 -0.26 30.60
C MET A 1 -19.96 0.51 29.39
N LYS A 2 -20.02 1.85 29.32
CA LYS A 2 -19.48 2.64 28.18
C LYS A 2 -17.96 2.52 27.97
N LYS A 3 -17.18 2.41 29.06
CA LYS A 3 -15.70 2.28 28.99
C LYS A 3 -15.23 0.93 28.40
N LEU A 4 -16.00 -0.14 28.59
CA LEU A 4 -15.73 -1.46 28.02
C LEU A 4 -16.01 -1.49 26.51
N LEU A 5 -17.08 -0.84 26.05
CA LEU A 5 -17.38 -0.68 24.62
C LEU A 5 -16.32 0.15 23.89
N LEU A 6 -15.83 1.21 24.52
CA LEU A 6 -14.82 2.08 23.93
C LEU A 6 -13.47 1.36 23.80
N PHE A 7 -13.12 0.54 24.79
CA PHE A 7 -11.93 -0.30 24.73
C PHE A 7 -12.04 -1.38 23.64
N ALA A 8 -13.20 -2.03 23.51
CA ALA A 8 -13.45 -3.00 22.44
C ALA A 8 -13.37 -2.36 21.04
N ALA A 9 -13.91 -1.14 20.86
CA ALA A 9 -13.82 -0.41 19.60
C ALA A 9 -12.37 -0.08 19.23
N VAL A 10 -11.56 0.36 20.20
CA VAL A 10 -10.13 0.66 19.98
C VAL A 10 -9.35 -0.60 19.63
N VAL A 11 -9.63 -1.73 20.30
CA VAL A 11 -9.00 -3.02 19.98
C VAL A 11 -9.41 -3.50 18.58
N VAL A 12 -10.67 -3.34 18.19
CA VAL A 12 -11.12 -3.70 16.83
C VAL A 12 -10.43 -2.83 15.77
N VAL A 13 -10.31 -1.52 16.02
CA VAL A 13 -9.59 -0.60 15.11
C VAL A 13 -8.10 -0.94 15.05
N ALA A 14 -7.48 -1.30 16.18
CA ALA A 14 -6.09 -1.72 16.22
C ALA A 14 -5.85 -3.05 15.48
N VAL A 15 -6.75 -4.02 15.62
CA VAL A 15 -6.69 -5.30 14.89
C VAL A 15 -6.90 -5.07 13.40
N LEU A 16 -7.85 -4.22 12.99
CA LEU A 16 -8.05 -3.84 11.59
C LEU A 16 -6.82 -3.09 11.02
N ALA A 17 -6.22 -2.18 11.79
CA ALA A 17 -5.02 -1.48 11.40
C ALA A 17 -3.84 -2.44 11.23
N ILE A 18 -3.62 -3.37 12.16
CA ILE A 18 -2.59 -4.40 12.07
C ILE A 18 -2.86 -5.36 10.90
N GLN A 19 -4.11 -5.70 10.64
CA GLN A 19 -4.49 -6.54 9.50
C GLN A 19 -4.22 -5.82 8.17
N HIS A 20 -4.46 -4.51 8.11
CA HIS A 20 -4.14 -3.66 6.98
C HIS A 20 -2.62 -3.40 6.82
N PHE A 21 -1.88 -3.35 7.93
CA PHE A 21 -0.42 -3.13 7.96
C PHE A 21 0.40 -4.41 7.70
N THR A 22 -0.11 -5.57 8.10
CA THR A 22 0.61 -6.86 7.99
C THR A 22 0.42 -7.51 6.63
N GLY A 23 -0.42 -6.96 5.74
CA GLY A 23 -0.67 -7.50 4.40
C GLY A 23 -1.30 -8.91 4.39
N LYS A 24 -1.53 -9.51 5.56
CA LYS A 24 -2.32 -10.72 5.74
C LYS A 24 -3.80 -10.33 5.65
N SER A 25 -4.21 -9.99 4.43
CA SER A 25 -5.58 -10.19 4.03
C SER A 25 -5.90 -11.65 4.27
N LEU A 26 -6.61 -11.92 5.36
CA LEU A 26 -7.20 -13.21 5.67
C LEU A 26 -8.40 -13.44 4.75
N THR A 27 -8.26 -13.09 3.47
CA THR A 27 -9.12 -13.58 2.40
C THR A 27 -8.64 -14.99 2.15
N LEU A 28 -9.41 -15.93 2.69
CA LEU A 28 -9.38 -17.35 2.37
C LEU A 28 -8.74 -17.61 1.00
N GLY A 29 -7.66 -18.40 0.98
CA GLY A 29 -6.91 -18.82 -0.21
C GLY A 29 -7.70 -19.69 -1.20
N LEU A 30 -8.98 -19.39 -1.39
CA LEU A 30 -9.85 -19.95 -2.41
C LEU A 30 -9.81 -19.01 -3.63
N GLY A 31 -8.85 -19.25 -4.53
CA GLY A 31 -8.99 -18.83 -5.93
C GLY A 31 -8.61 -17.39 -6.31
N GLN A 32 -7.62 -16.75 -5.68
CA GLN A 32 -7.05 -15.51 -6.24
C GLN A 32 -6.40 -15.79 -7.61
N SER A 33 -6.85 -15.07 -8.64
CA SER A 33 -6.28 -15.11 -9.99
C SER A 33 -4.80 -14.73 -9.96
N PRO A 34 -3.98 -15.23 -10.92
CA PRO A 34 -2.57 -14.87 -11.01
C PRO A 34 -2.34 -13.35 -11.01
N GLU A 35 -3.21 -12.61 -11.68
CA GLU A 35 -3.17 -11.15 -11.76
C GLU A 35 -3.44 -10.50 -10.40
N ALA A 36 -4.42 -11.02 -9.63
CA ALA A 36 -4.70 -10.52 -8.28
C ALA A 36 -3.52 -10.74 -7.32
N LYS A 37 -2.80 -11.86 -7.45
CA LYS A 37 -1.57 -12.10 -6.67
C LYS A 37 -0.47 -11.11 -7.02
N GLU A 38 -0.34 -10.79 -8.30
CA GLU A 38 0.67 -9.85 -8.75
C GLU A 38 0.37 -8.41 -8.31
N ILE A 39 -0.90 -8.00 -8.34
CA ILE A 39 -1.34 -6.72 -7.76
C ILE A 39 -1.08 -6.69 -6.25
N ALA A 40 -1.31 -7.80 -5.53
CA ALA A 40 -1.01 -7.90 -4.11
C ALA A 40 0.50 -7.74 -3.81
N ARG A 41 1.37 -8.32 -4.65
CA ARG A 41 2.83 -8.10 -4.59
C ARG A 41 3.16 -6.63 -4.77
N LEU A 42 2.64 -5.99 -5.82
CA LEU A 42 2.89 -4.57 -6.10
C LEU A 42 2.39 -3.66 -4.97
N ASN A 43 1.25 -3.98 -4.35
CA ASN A 43 0.75 -3.27 -3.17
C ASN A 43 1.67 -3.41 -1.95
N SER A 44 2.31 -4.57 -1.76
CA SER A 44 3.34 -4.74 -0.74
C SER A 44 4.57 -3.88 -1.03
N GLU A 45 4.97 -3.73 -2.30
CA GLU A 45 6.09 -2.87 -2.71
C GLU A 45 5.78 -1.38 -2.46
N VAL A 46 4.58 -0.90 -2.83
CA VAL A 46 4.17 0.49 -2.53
C VAL A 46 4.19 0.76 -1.02
N SER A 47 3.75 -0.21 -0.22
CA SER A 47 3.77 -0.09 1.24
C SER A 47 5.20 -0.07 1.80
N ALA A 48 6.14 -0.77 1.17
CA ALA A 48 7.56 -0.69 1.52
C ALA A 48 8.12 0.70 1.21
N VAL A 49 7.90 1.21 -0.01
CA VAL A 49 8.33 2.56 -0.42
C VAL A 49 7.78 3.63 0.52
N ALA A 50 6.51 3.53 0.92
CA ALA A 50 5.91 4.46 1.88
C ALA A 50 6.62 4.45 3.25
N ARG A 51 6.98 3.26 3.75
CA ARG A 51 7.71 3.12 5.02
C ARG A 51 9.12 3.66 4.92
N ASP A 52 9.83 3.35 3.84
CA ASP A 52 11.21 3.78 3.63
C ASP A 52 11.30 5.30 3.54
N TYR A 53 10.38 5.93 2.80
CA TYR A 53 10.27 7.38 2.74
C TYR A 53 9.90 8.00 4.10
N ALA A 54 8.95 7.42 4.84
CA ALA A 54 8.59 7.92 6.16
C ALA A 54 9.75 7.84 7.16
N ASN A 55 10.52 6.75 7.11
CA ASN A 55 11.71 6.57 7.95
C ASN A 55 12.80 7.57 7.60
N ALA A 56 13.02 7.85 6.31
CA ALA A 56 13.95 8.89 5.85
C ALA A 56 13.52 10.28 6.34
N GLY A 57 12.23 10.62 6.23
CA GLY A 57 11.67 11.88 6.74
C GLY A 57 11.81 12.04 8.26
N GLN A 58 11.58 10.97 9.04
CA GLN A 58 11.80 10.99 10.49
C GLN A 58 13.28 11.14 10.85
N GLY A 59 14.17 10.45 10.13
CA GLY A 59 15.62 10.59 10.30
C GLY A 59 16.10 12.00 10.03
N ALA A 60 15.60 12.63 8.96
CA ALA A 60 15.93 14.01 8.61
C ALA A 60 15.39 15.05 9.58
N ALA A 61 14.17 14.87 10.10
CA ALA A 61 13.62 15.76 11.13
C ALA A 61 14.49 15.79 12.41
N ILE A 62 15.22 14.71 12.69
CA ILE A 62 16.11 14.59 13.86
C ILE A 62 17.54 15.06 13.53
N SER A 63 18.03 14.81 12.31
CA SER A 63 19.44 15.01 11.92
C SER A 63 19.70 16.25 11.05
N GLY A 64 18.66 16.90 10.54
CA GLY A 64 18.79 18.04 9.62
C GLY A 64 19.33 17.67 8.23
N VAL A 65 19.32 16.37 7.87
CA VAL A 65 19.82 15.87 6.59
C VAL A 65 18.80 16.13 5.47
N ASP A 66 19.28 16.48 4.27
CA ASP A 66 18.45 16.66 3.08
C ASP A 66 17.89 15.31 2.59
N THR A 67 16.55 15.19 2.54
CA THR A 67 15.83 14.00 2.06
C THR A 67 15.51 14.05 0.57
N SER A 68 15.96 15.07 -0.17
CA SER A 68 15.68 15.24 -1.59
C SER A 68 16.03 13.99 -2.41
N THR A 69 17.13 13.31 -2.06
CA THR A 69 17.58 12.08 -2.73
C THR A 69 16.63 10.91 -2.44
N ASP A 70 16.18 10.76 -1.19
CA ASP A 70 15.23 9.70 -0.79
C ASP A 70 13.85 9.92 -1.40
N ALA A 71 13.39 11.18 -1.46
CA ALA A 71 12.17 11.57 -2.16
C ALA A 71 12.24 11.20 -3.64
N GLN A 72 13.36 11.52 -4.30
CA GLN A 72 13.55 11.19 -5.72
C GLN A 72 13.61 9.68 -5.95
N ALA A 73 14.24 8.92 -5.06
CA ALA A 73 14.27 7.46 -5.10
C ALA A 73 12.86 6.86 -4.96
N ALA A 74 12.07 7.31 -3.97
CA ALA A 74 10.70 6.87 -3.77
C ALA A 74 9.81 7.19 -4.99
N LEU A 75 9.98 8.35 -5.62
CA LEU A 75 9.27 8.70 -6.85
C LEU A 75 9.67 7.83 -8.06
N ASN A 76 10.94 7.40 -8.14
CA ASN A 76 11.39 6.48 -9.18
C ASN A 76 10.78 5.08 -8.98
N ASP A 77 10.76 4.59 -7.75
CA ASP A 77 10.15 3.30 -7.42
C ASP A 77 8.64 3.29 -7.68
N LEU A 78 7.93 4.36 -7.30
CA LEU A 78 6.52 4.49 -7.61
C LEU A 78 6.23 4.48 -9.11
N ARG A 79 7.10 5.11 -9.92
CA ARG A 79 6.97 5.08 -11.39
C ARG A 79 7.18 3.68 -11.95
N ARG A 80 8.15 2.92 -11.43
CA ARG A 80 8.35 1.51 -11.80
C ARG A 80 7.12 0.67 -11.47
N ILE A 81 6.60 0.81 -10.24
CA ILE A 81 5.44 0.05 -9.77
C ILE A 81 4.17 0.41 -10.57
N GLU A 82 3.97 1.68 -10.90
CA GLU A 82 2.85 2.12 -11.76
C GLU A 82 2.95 1.51 -13.16
N ALA A 83 4.14 1.45 -13.76
CA ALA A 83 4.35 0.81 -15.06
C ALA A 83 4.07 -0.70 -15.01
N GLU A 84 4.51 -1.39 -13.95
CA GLU A 84 4.20 -2.81 -13.72
C GLU A 84 2.69 -3.04 -13.51
N LEU A 85 2.02 -2.17 -12.74
CA LEU A 85 0.58 -2.23 -12.53
C LEU A 85 -0.18 -2.10 -13.85
N ILE A 86 0.17 -1.13 -14.70
CA ILE A 86 -0.44 -0.96 -16.03
C ILE A 86 -0.23 -2.23 -16.89
N ALA A 87 0.94 -2.86 -16.80
CA ALA A 87 1.21 -4.09 -17.52
C ALA A 87 0.36 -5.27 -17.02
N VAL A 88 0.10 -5.34 -15.72
CA VAL A 88 -0.80 -6.34 -15.12
C VAL A 88 -2.26 -6.05 -15.49
N GLU A 89 -2.69 -4.79 -15.44
CA GLU A 89 -4.05 -4.37 -15.81
C GLU A 89 -4.44 -4.78 -17.23
N LYS A 90 -3.50 -4.71 -18.18
CA LYS A 90 -3.70 -5.18 -19.55
C LYS A 90 -3.98 -6.69 -19.65
N LYS A 91 -3.59 -7.47 -18.65
CA LYS A 91 -3.80 -8.92 -18.56
C LYS A 91 -5.06 -9.29 -17.78
N ILE A 92 -5.65 -8.34 -17.03
CA ILE A 92 -6.86 -8.58 -16.23
C ILE A 92 -8.03 -8.90 -17.15
N LYS A 93 -8.63 -10.07 -16.95
CA LYS A 93 -9.82 -10.48 -17.69
C LYS A 93 -11.02 -9.58 -17.34
N PRO A 94 -11.90 -9.26 -18.30
CA PRO A 94 -13.10 -8.48 -18.02
C PRO A 94 -14.04 -9.10 -16.99
N SER A 95 -14.00 -10.43 -16.87
CA SER A 95 -14.78 -11.22 -15.93
C SER A 95 -14.18 -11.28 -14.52
N ASP A 96 -13.08 -10.59 -14.24
CA ASP A 96 -12.44 -10.53 -12.91
C ASP A 96 -12.60 -9.14 -12.28
N PRO A 97 -13.76 -8.85 -11.67
CA PRO A 97 -14.00 -7.57 -11.00
C PRO A 97 -13.13 -7.36 -9.77
N ALA A 98 -12.65 -8.44 -9.14
CA ALA A 98 -11.80 -8.37 -7.95
C ALA A 98 -10.40 -7.85 -8.30
N ALA A 99 -9.79 -8.37 -9.37
CA ALA A 99 -8.50 -7.88 -9.86
C ALA A 99 -8.59 -6.41 -10.32
N ARG A 100 -9.69 -6.01 -10.97
CA ARG A 100 -9.92 -4.60 -11.35
C ARG A 100 -10.06 -3.68 -10.15
N ALA A 101 -10.81 -4.09 -9.13
CA ALA A 101 -10.96 -3.32 -7.91
C ALA A 101 -9.63 -3.16 -7.17
N ALA A 102 -8.83 -4.22 -7.09
CA ALA A 102 -7.50 -4.19 -6.48
C ALA A 102 -6.54 -3.26 -7.24
N ALA A 103 -6.56 -3.29 -8.58
CA ALA A 103 -5.73 -2.39 -9.39
C ALA A 103 -6.14 -0.92 -9.20
N ALA A 104 -7.44 -0.63 -9.17
CA ALA A 104 -7.95 0.72 -8.92
C ALA A 104 -7.59 1.24 -7.51
N GLU A 105 -7.63 0.38 -6.49
CA GLU A 105 -7.16 0.72 -5.15
C GLU A 105 -5.66 1.04 -5.14
N LEU A 106 -4.85 0.23 -5.84
CA LEU A 106 -3.41 0.43 -5.91
C LEU A 106 -3.05 1.74 -6.63
N HIS A 107 -3.77 2.08 -7.71
CA HIS A 107 -3.64 3.38 -8.38
C HIS A 107 -3.89 4.55 -7.43
N ARG A 108 -4.93 4.46 -6.58
CA ARG A 108 -5.21 5.50 -5.58
C ARG A 108 -4.05 5.61 -4.58
N LYS A 109 -3.56 4.50 -4.05
CA LYS A 109 -2.40 4.48 -3.13
C LYS A 109 -1.15 5.10 -3.75
N ILE A 110 -0.83 4.76 -4.99
CA ILE A 110 0.33 5.33 -5.70
C ILE A 110 0.16 6.85 -5.84
N LYS A 111 -1.04 7.31 -6.23
CA LYS A 111 -1.34 8.73 -6.37
C LYS A 111 -1.25 9.48 -5.04
N ASP A 112 -1.83 8.93 -3.98
CA ASP A 112 -1.84 9.55 -2.66
C ASP A 112 -0.41 9.62 -2.08
N LEU A 113 0.38 8.56 -2.22
CA LEU A 113 1.77 8.55 -1.77
C LEU A 113 2.64 9.51 -2.59
N ARG A 114 2.45 9.57 -3.91
CA ARG A 114 3.14 10.55 -4.77
C ARG A 114 2.83 11.98 -4.32
N ALA A 115 1.58 12.27 -3.99
CA ALA A 115 1.15 13.59 -3.52
C ALA A 115 1.68 13.93 -2.12
N SER A 116 2.08 12.96 -1.30
CA SER A 116 2.72 13.21 -0.01
C SER A 116 4.25 13.36 -0.08
N ILE A 117 4.86 13.00 -1.23
CA ILE A 117 6.31 13.17 -1.46
C ILE A 117 6.60 14.53 -2.11
N LEU A 118 5.68 15.04 -2.94
CA LEU A 118 5.76 16.33 -3.62
C LEU A 118 5.28 17.48 -2.72
#